data_AF-A0A4Z0PWD7-F1
#
_entry.id   AF-A0A4Z0PWD7-F1
#
_cell.length_a   1.000
_cell.length_b   1.000
_cell.length_c   1.000
_cell.angle_alpha   90.00
_cell.angle_beta   90.00
_cell.angle_gamma   90.00
#
_symmetry.space_group_name_H-M   'P 1'
#
loop_
_entity.id
_entity.type
_entity.pdbx_description
1 polymer ?
#
loop_
_entity_poly.entity_id
_entity_poly.type
_entity_poly.pdbx_seq_one_letter_code
_entity_poly.pdbx_strand_id
1 'polypeptide(L)' 'MSRALGGRLCVVYLVGPALMQTILSGPDFQPSSAYDDKPFIVAFFGDEGAAIGWLQLQQ' A
#
# COMPACT_ATOMS: atom_id res chain seq x y z
N MET A 1 -24.73 -1.27 10.79
CA MET A 1 -23.78 -1.05 11.89
C MET A 1 -22.51 -1.86 11.59
N SER A 2 -21.67 -1.40 10.67
CA SER A 2 -20.35 -1.97 10.41
C SER A 2 -19.45 -1.58 11.57
N ARG A 3 -19.16 -2.54 12.45
CA ARG A 3 -18.16 -2.40 13.52
C ARG A 3 -16.85 -1.97 12.84
N ALA A 4 -16.44 -0.72 13.02
CA ALA A 4 -15.15 -0.26 12.55
C ALA A 4 -14.10 -1.21 13.13
N LEU A 5 -13.36 -1.90 12.27
CA LEU A 5 -12.44 -2.98 12.67
C LEU A 5 -11.25 -2.49 13.51
N GLY A 6 -11.21 -1.22 13.95
CA GLY A 6 -10.15 -0.66 14.79
C GLY A 6 -8.77 -0.57 14.13
N GLY A 7 -8.50 -1.38 13.12
CA GLY A 7 -7.27 -1.40 12.33
C GLY A 7 -7.34 -0.44 11.14
N ARG A 8 -6.20 0.15 10.82
CA ARG A 8 -5.97 0.93 9.61
C ARG A 8 -6.12 0.01 8.39
N LEU A 9 -6.92 0.40 7.39
CA LEU A 9 -7.09 -0.39 6.17
C LEU A 9 -5.79 -0.41 5.37
N CYS A 10 -5.19 -1.58 5.19
CA CYS A 10 -3.94 -1.71 4.44
C CYS A 10 -4.23 -2.27 3.04
N VAL A 11 -3.82 -1.54 2.01
CA VAL A 11 -4.00 -1.92 0.60
C VAL A 11 -2.64 -2.08 -0.05
N VAL A 12 -2.44 -3.21 -0.73
CA VAL A 12 -1.22 -3.48 -1.49
C VAL A 12 -1.55 -3.77 -2.95
N TYR A 13 -0.85 -3.10 -3.85
CA TYR A 13 -0.84 -3.40 -5.27
C TYR A 13 0.41 -4.18 -5.65
N LEU A 14 0.22 -5.39 -6.18
CA LEU A 14 1.28 -6.17 -6.80
C LEU A 14 1.33 -5.85 -8.29
N VAL A 15 2.45 -5.29 -8.75
CA VAL A 15 2.59 -4.81 -10.13
C VAL A 15 3.88 -5.32 -10.76
N GLY A 16 3.84 -5.61 -12.06
CA GLY A 16 5.05 -6.00 -12.80
C GLY A 16 6.10 -4.87 -12.84
N PRO A 17 7.38 -5.20 -13.06
CA PRO A 17 8.50 -4.26 -12.94
C PRO A 17 8.40 -3.03 -13.86
N ALA A 18 7.91 -3.22 -15.09
CA ALA A 18 7.69 -2.11 -16.02
C ALA A 18 6.58 -1.16 -15.55
N LEU A 19 5.48 -1.70 -15.02
CA LEU A 19 4.38 -0.90 -14.49
C LEU A 19 4.78 -0.18 -13.20
N MET A 20 5.57 -0.83 -12.34
CA MET A 20 6.10 -0.22 -11.12
C MET A 20 6.88 1.06 -11.41
N GLN A 21 7.79 1.03 -12.39
CA GLN A 21 8.56 2.21 -12.81
C GLN A 21 7.67 3.35 -13.30
N THR A 22 6.64 3.03 -14.09
CA THR A 22 5.65 4.00 -14.57
C THR A 22 4.86 4.62 -13.42
N ILE A 23 4.43 3.80 -12.44
CA ILE A 23 3.71 4.28 -11.25
C ILE A 23 4.60 5.21 -10.44
N LEU A 24 5.84 4.80 -10.10
CA LEU A 24 6.76 5.61 -9.31
C LEU A 24 7.13 6.95 -9.98
N SER A 25 7.17 6.99 -11.31
CA SER A 25 7.45 8.20 -12.08
C SER A 25 6.23 9.09 -12.32
N GLY A 26 5.04 8.62 -11.90
CA GLY A 26 3.78 9.34 -12.09
C GLY A 26 3.63 10.52 -11.13
N PRO A 27 3.02 11.63 -11.56
CA PRO A 27 2.84 12.83 -10.71
C PRO A 27 1.89 12.60 -9.53
N ASP A 28 0.98 11.63 -9.64
CA ASP A 28 0.00 11.29 -8.61
C ASP A 28 0.48 10.19 -7.65
N PHE A 29 1.69 9.65 -7.85
CA PHE A 29 2.24 8.67 -6.94
C PHE A 29 2.50 9.28 -5.58
N GLN A 30 2.05 8.57 -4.55
CA GLN A 30 2.23 8.97 -3.16
C GLN A 30 2.91 7.83 -2.41
N PRO A 31 4.02 8.10 -1.70
CA PRO A 31 4.63 7.10 -0.83
C PRO A 31 3.68 6.76 0.32
N SER A 32 3.93 5.62 0.96
CA SER A 32 3.09 5.12 2.07
C SER A 32 2.99 6.11 3.24
N SER A 33 4.03 6.93 3.48
CA SER A 33 4.04 8.00 4.50
C SER A 33 3.04 9.13 4.23
N ALA A 34 2.66 9.38 2.97
CA ALA A 34 1.63 10.37 2.64
C ALA A 34 0.22 9.97 3.12
N TYR A 35 0.10 8.79 3.70
CA TYR A 35 -1.15 8.26 4.24
C TYR A 35 -1.18 8.22 5.77
N ASP A 36 -0.15 8.68 6.49
CA ASP A 36 -0.04 8.52 7.95
C ASP A 36 -1.21 9.11 8.74
N ASP A 37 -1.77 10.22 8.28
CA ASP A 37 -2.97 10.83 8.86
C ASP A 37 -4.29 10.27 8.30
N LYS A 38 -4.24 9.24 7.45
CA LYS A 38 -5.42 8.65 6.79
C LYS A 38 -5.80 7.31 7.45
N PRO A 39 -7.10 6.96 7.43
CA PRO A 39 -7.60 5.69 7.99
C PRO A 39 -7.20 4.46 7.15
N PHE A 40 -6.43 4.67 6.08
CA PHE A 40 -5.91 3.64 5.20
C PHE A 40 -4.48 3.96 4.79
N ILE A 41 -3.74 2.96 4.34
CA ILE A 41 -2.39 3.07 3.80
C ILE A 41 -2.28 2.25 2.52
N VAL A 42 -1.60 2.79 1.52
CA VAL A 42 -1.40 2.14 0.23
C VAL A 42 0.09 1.96 -0.04
N ALA A 43 0.46 0.79 -0.52
CA ALA A 43 1.81 0.49 -0.96
C ALA A 43 1.82 -0.33 -2.25
N PHE A 44 2.88 -0.19 -3.04
CA PHE A 44 3.08 -0.87 -4.31
C PHE A 44 4.32 -1.76 -4.22
N PHE A 45 4.22 -2.99 -4.68
CA PHE A 45 5.32 -3.96 -4.65
C PHE A 45 5.44 -4.70 -5.98
N GLY A 46 6.65 -5.11 -6.31
CA GLY A 46 6.93 -6.00 -7.44
C GLY A 46 7.01 -7.48 -7.07
N ASP A 47 6.95 -7.78 -5.77
CA ASP A 47 7.10 -9.12 -5.22
C ASP A 47 6.01 -9.40 -4.20
N GLU A 48 5.41 -10.60 -4.27
CA GLU A 48 4.33 -11.01 -3.39
C GLU A 48 4.83 -11.21 -1.95
N GLY A 49 6.02 -11.76 -1.76
CA GLY A 49 6.60 -11.98 -0.43
C GLY A 49 6.80 -10.66 0.33
N ALA A 50 7.34 -9.65 -0.35
CA ALA A 50 7.49 -8.30 0.19
C ALA A 50 6.12 -7.65 0.50
N ALA A 51 5.13 -7.82 -0.37
CA ALA A 51 3.77 -7.32 -0.16
C ALA A 51 3.11 -7.93 1.09
N ILE A 52 3.17 -9.25 1.23
CA ILE A 52 2.60 -9.97 2.38
C ILE A 52 3.36 -9.63 3.67
N GLY A 53 4.69 -9.61 3.63
CA GLY A 53 5.51 -9.23 4.78
C GLY A 53 5.20 -7.82 5.26
N TRP A 54 4.97 -6.88 4.34
CA TRP A 54 4.54 -5.54 4.70
C TRP A 54 3.15 -5.52 5.33
N LEU A 55 2.17 -6.24 4.77
CA LEU A 55 0.82 -6.33 5.37
C LEU A 55 0.85 -6.89 6.79
N GLN A 56 1.71 -7.87 7.07
CA GLN A 56 1.88 -8.42 8.42
C GLN A 56 2.47 -7.43 9.41
N LEU A 57 3.35 -6.52 8.96
CA LEU A 57 3.93 -5.47 9.81
C LEU A 57 2.94 -4.33 10.12
N GLN A 58 1.86 -4.19 9.35
CA GLN A 58 0.84 -3.14 9.54
C GLN A 58 -0.38 -3.60 10.36
N GLN A 59 -0.49 -4.90 10.67
CA GLN A 59 -1.51 -5.46 11.57
C GLN A 59 -1.08 -5.36 13.03
#